data_AF-A0A970LZ40-F1
#
_entry.id   AF-A0A970LZ40-F1
#
_cell.length_a   1.000
_cell.length_b   1.000
_cell.length_c   1.000
_cell.angle_alpha   90.00
_cell.angle_beta   90.00
_cell.angle_gamma   90.00
#
_symmetry.space_group_name_H-M   'P 1'
#
loop_
_entity.id
_entity.type
_entity.pdbx_description
1 polymer ?
#
loop_
_entity_poly.entity_id
_entity_poly.type
_entity_poly.pdbx_seq_one_letter_code
_entity_poly.pdbx_strand_id
1 'polypeptide(L)'
;MALKATIYKADLNIANMDVQQYGDYQLTMALHPSETIERLMVRILAFARYADEALEFTKDLFETDEPALWEKDLTGQLMKWIEVGCPDEDKVKKASARCKQVAIIAYGSSVDEWYKRNSKI
;
A
#
# COMPACT_ATOMS: atom_id res chain seq x y z
N MET A 1 21.68 3.43 -16.73
CA MET A 1 21.53 2.09 -16.13
C MET A 1 20.57 2.21 -14.96
N ALA A 2 19.49 1.43 -14.93
CA ALA A 2 18.58 1.40 -13.80
C ALA A 2 19.34 0.86 -12.58
N LEU A 3 19.35 1.62 -11.47
CA LEU A 3 19.93 1.14 -10.22
C LEU A 3 19.16 -0.11 -9.76
N LYS A 4 19.89 -1.14 -9.32
CA LYS A 4 19.32 -2.43 -8.92
C LYS A 4 18.51 -2.26 -7.63
N ALA A 5 17.27 -2.74 -7.62
CA ALA A 5 16.46 -2.80 -6.40
C ALA A 5 17.07 -3.78 -5.39
N THR A 6 16.89 -3.50 -4.10
CA THR A 6 17.26 -4.40 -3.00
C THR A 6 16.04 -5.25 -2.64
N ILE A 7 16.19 -6.57 -2.59
CA ILE A 7 15.08 -7.47 -2.23
C ILE A 7 15.06 -7.70 -0.73
N TYR A 8 13.91 -7.44 -0.11
CA TYR A 8 13.61 -7.75 1.28
C TYR A 8 12.64 -8.92 1.37
N LYS A 9 12.85 -9.77 2.36
CA LYS A 9 11.92 -10.83 2.73
C LYS A 9 11.49 -10.63 4.17
N ALA A 10 10.22 -10.85 4.46
CA ALA A 10 9.67 -10.77 5.80
C ALA A 10 8.70 -11.92 6.04
N ASP A 11 8.90 -12.65 7.12
CA ASP A 11 7.92 -13.60 7.64
C ASP A 11 7.04 -12.85 8.64
N LEU A 12 5.76 -12.74 8.34
CA LEU A 12 4.80 -11.94 9.11
C LEU A 12 3.70 -12.86 9.66
N ASN A 13 3.74 -13.08 10.98
CA ASN A 13 2.64 -13.71 11.72
C ASN A 13 1.71 -12.61 12.24
N ILE A 14 0.42 -12.73 11.92
CA ILE A 14 -0.62 -11.77 12.31
C ILE A 14 -1.62 -12.48 13.22
N ALA A 15 -1.89 -11.86 14.37
CA ALA A 15 -2.99 -12.20 15.27
C ALA A 15 -3.85 -10.96 15.50
N ASN A 16 -4.83 -10.75 14.63
CA ASN A 16 -5.76 -9.63 14.71
C ASN A 16 -7.00 -10.02 15.50
N MET A 17 -7.01 -9.68 16.79
CA MET A 17 -8.09 -10.04 17.72
C MET A 17 -9.40 -9.28 17.46
N ASP A 18 -9.34 -8.09 16.86
CA ASP A 18 -10.53 -7.27 16.61
C ASP A 18 -11.48 -7.93 15.61
N VAL A 19 -10.94 -8.67 14.65
CA VAL A 19 -11.69 -9.40 13.61
C VAL A 19 -11.47 -10.92 13.67
N GLN A 20 -10.80 -11.41 14.72
CA GLN A 20 -10.44 -12.82 14.92
C GLN A 20 -9.72 -13.45 13.71
N GLN A 21 -8.87 -12.67 13.05
CA GLN A 21 -8.09 -13.12 11.90
C GLN A 21 -6.67 -13.47 12.33
N TYR A 22 -6.23 -14.66 11.94
CA TYR A 22 -4.90 -15.17 12.19
C TYR A 22 -4.30 -15.63 10.86
N GLY A 23 -3.05 -15.29 10.59
CA GLY A 23 -2.42 -15.65 9.33
C GLY A 23 -0.91 -15.54 9.36
N ASP A 24 -0.27 -16.39 8.57
CA ASP A 24 1.18 -16.43 8.36
C ASP A 24 1.47 -16.05 6.90
N TYR A 25 2.21 -14.96 6.70
CA TYR A 25 2.47 -14.39 5.39
C TYR A 25 3.97 -14.31 5.11
N GLN A 26 4.41 -14.89 4.00
CA GLN A 26 5.79 -14.79 3.52
C GLN A 26 5.89 -13.70 2.46
N LEU A 27 6.36 -12.53 2.85
CA LEU A 27 6.39 -11.35 1.99
C LEU A 27 7.74 -11.26 1.27
N THR A 28 7.70 -10.94 -0.03
CA THR A 28 8.89 -10.59 -0.82
C THR A 28 8.65 -9.22 -1.46
N MET A 29 9.51 -8.25 -1.15
CA MET A 29 9.36 -6.86 -1.60
C MET A 29 10.65 -6.37 -2.25
N ALA A 30 10.51 -5.54 -3.27
CA ALA A 30 11.62 -4.85 -3.89
C ALA A 30 11.68 -3.39 -3.40
N LEU A 31 12.75 -3.03 -2.71
CA LEU A 31 13.08 -1.64 -2.35
C LEU A 31 13.84 -1.00 -3.51
N HIS A 32 13.20 -0.06 -4.20
CA HIS A 32 13.88 0.75 -5.19
C HIS A 32 14.86 1.73 -4.51
N PRO A 33 16.00 2.08 -5.13
CA PRO A 33 16.99 3.02 -4.58
C PRO A 33 16.45 4.38 -4.13
N SER A 34 15.38 4.87 -4.75
CA SER A 34 14.71 6.12 -4.38
C SER A 34 13.64 5.95 -3.30
N GLU A 35 13.29 4.70 -2.93
CA GLU A 35 12.37 4.42 -1.83
C GLU A 35 13.15 4.35 -0.51
N THR A 36 12.58 4.93 0.55
CA THR A 36 13.19 4.86 1.88
C THR A 36 12.79 3.57 2.59
N ILE A 37 13.66 3.10 3.50
CA ILE A 37 13.33 1.95 4.36
C ILE A 37 12.07 2.24 5.19
N GLU A 38 11.91 3.47 5.68
CA GLU A 38 10.70 3.90 6.39
C GLU A 38 9.44 3.64 5.55
N ARG A 39 9.46 4.03 4.27
CA ARG A 39 8.32 3.82 3.37
C ARG A 39 8.03 2.33 3.16
N LEU A 40 9.05 1.51 2.95
CA LEU A 40 8.91 0.06 2.86
C LEU A 40 8.23 -0.52 4.12
N MET A 41 8.65 -0.06 5.31
CA MET A 41 8.05 -0.50 6.58
C MET A 41 6.58 -0.07 6.70
N VAL A 42 6.22 1.12 6.20
CA VAL A 42 4.81 1.56 6.16
C VAL A 42 4.00 0.70 5.18
N ARG A 43 4.57 0.25 4.06
CA ARG A 43 3.90 -0.71 3.16
C ARG A 43 3.66 -2.06 3.85
N ILE A 44 4.63 -2.55 4.64
CA ILE A 44 4.45 -3.76 5.45
C ILE A 44 3.36 -3.56 6.51
N LEU A 45 3.34 -2.40 7.18
CA LEU A 45 2.28 -2.06 8.14
C LEU A 45 0.90 -2.00 7.46
N ALA A 46 0.83 -1.44 6.25
CA ALA A 46 -0.39 -1.41 5.45
C ALA A 46 -0.86 -2.82 5.09
N PHE A 47 0.06 -3.72 4.69
CA PHE A 47 -0.24 -5.14 4.51
C PHE A 47 -0.82 -5.73 5.80
N ALA A 48 -0.14 -5.56 6.93
CA ALA A 48 -0.57 -6.13 8.20
C ALA A 48 -1.97 -5.65 8.62
N ARG A 49 -2.32 -4.39 8.36
CA ARG A 49 -3.63 -3.82 8.68
C ARG A 49 -4.76 -4.37 7.81
N TYR A 50 -4.47 -4.71 6.56
CA TYR A 50 -5.44 -5.15 5.56
C TYR A 50 -5.21 -6.59 5.09
N ALA A 51 -4.54 -7.39 5.92
CA ALA A 51 -3.96 -8.67 5.52
C ALA A 51 -4.99 -9.56 4.85
N ASP A 52 -4.62 -10.06 3.68
CA ASP A 52 -5.42 -10.98 2.86
C ASP A 52 -4.45 -11.76 1.97
N GLU A 53 -4.79 -12.99 1.59
CA GLU A 53 -3.97 -13.80 0.68
C GLU A 53 -3.92 -13.21 -0.74
N ALA A 54 -4.97 -12.49 -1.15
CA ALA A 54 -5.05 -11.81 -2.44
C ALA A 54 -4.42 -10.41 -2.44
N LEU A 55 -3.90 -9.94 -1.30
CA LEU A 55 -3.24 -8.64 -1.19
C LEU A 55 -1.81 -8.72 -1.72
N GLU A 56 -1.46 -7.88 -2.69
CA GLU A 56 -0.16 -7.91 -3.35
C GLU A 56 0.56 -6.55 -3.26
N PHE A 57 1.88 -6.59 -3.14
CA PHE A 57 2.74 -5.43 -3.34
C PHE A 57 2.92 -5.16 -4.84
N THR A 58 2.87 -3.89 -5.18
CA THR A 58 3.00 -3.38 -6.55
C THR A 58 4.30 -2.58 -6.72
N LYS A 59 4.50 -1.98 -7.90
CA LYS A 59 5.64 -1.10 -8.18
C LYS A 59 5.46 0.32 -7.65
N ASP A 60 4.27 0.72 -7.22
CA ASP A 60 4.06 1.91 -6.39
C ASP A 60 4.62 3.21 -6.98
N LEU A 61 5.53 3.92 -6.31
CA LEU A 61 6.14 5.19 -6.73
C LEU A 61 6.77 5.16 -8.14
N PHE A 62 6.96 3.97 -8.71
CA PHE A 62 7.62 3.75 -9.98
C PHE A 62 6.65 3.47 -11.14
N GLU A 63 5.36 3.28 -10.84
CA GLU A 63 4.29 3.18 -11.85
C GLU A 63 3.09 4.02 -11.40
N THR A 64 2.80 5.10 -12.13
CA THR A 64 1.72 6.04 -11.78
C THR A 64 0.32 5.41 -11.75
N ASP A 65 0.18 4.21 -12.31
CA ASP A 65 -1.07 3.48 -12.43
C ASP A 65 -1.24 2.38 -11.40
N GLU A 66 -0.27 2.21 -10.50
CA GLU A 66 -0.31 1.22 -9.43
C GLU A 66 -0.33 1.89 -8.02
N PRO A 67 -1.09 1.31 -7.07
CA PRO A 67 -1.03 1.70 -5.65
C PRO A 67 0.29 1.28 -5.00
N ALA A 68 0.41 1.36 -3.68
CA ALA A 68 1.45 0.66 -2.92
C ALA A 68 1.17 -0.83 -2.72
N LEU A 69 -0.12 -1.15 -2.51
CA LEU A 69 -0.67 -2.50 -2.49
C LEU A 69 -2.07 -2.52 -3.12
N TRP A 70 -2.45 -3.64 -3.71
CA TRP A 70 -3.81 -3.86 -4.17
C TRP A 70 -4.33 -5.24 -3.84
N GLU A 71 -5.65 -5.41 -3.91
CA GLU A 71 -6.31 -6.70 -3.84
C GLU A 71 -7.21 -6.85 -5.07
N LYS A 72 -7.13 -8.00 -5.73
CA LYS A 72 -7.99 -8.37 -6.85
C LYS A 72 -8.77 -9.63 -6.51
N ASP A 73 -10.00 -9.72 -6.99
CA ASP A 73 -10.76 -10.96 -6.89
C ASP A 73 -10.27 -12.01 -7.90
N LEU A 74 -10.87 -13.20 -7.85
CA LEU A 74 -10.54 -14.32 -8.74
C LEU A 74 -10.83 -14.05 -10.22
N THR A 75 -11.60 -13.01 -10.54
CA THR A 75 -11.87 -12.55 -11.92
C THR A 75 -10.85 -11.51 -12.40
N GLY A 76 -9.97 -11.05 -11.52
CA GLY A 76 -9.02 -9.98 -11.77
C GLY A 76 -9.62 -8.58 -11.55
N GLN A 77 -10.86 -8.47 -11.05
CA GLN A 77 -11.44 -7.18 -10.71
C GLN A 77 -10.72 -6.59 -9.51
N LEU A 78 -10.38 -5.30 -9.60
CA LEU A 78 -9.71 -4.58 -8.53
C LEU A 78 -10.70 -4.28 -7.38
N MET A 79 -10.44 -4.86 -6.22
CA MET A 79 -11.30 -4.77 -5.05
C MET A 79 -10.84 -3.68 -4.08
N LYS A 80 -9.52 -3.63 -3.83
CA LYS A 80 -8.90 -2.72 -2.86
C LYS A 80 -7.69 -2.02 -3.47
N TRP A 81 -7.59 -0.71 -3.25
CA TRP A 81 -6.45 0.14 -3.59
C TRP A 81 -5.86 0.74 -2.31
N ILE A 82 -4.59 0.45 -2.02
CA ILE A 82 -3.92 0.92 -0.81
C ILE A 82 -2.73 1.80 -1.19
N GLU A 83 -2.81 3.07 -0.83
CA GLU A 83 -1.78 4.07 -1.06
C GLU A 83 -0.99 4.34 0.23
N VAL A 84 0.31 4.62 0.10
CA VAL A 84 1.18 4.97 1.22
C VAL A 84 1.84 6.33 0.96
N GLY A 85 1.67 7.26 1.90
CA GLY A 85 2.15 8.64 1.81
C GLY A 85 1.01 9.65 1.66
N CYS A 86 1.32 10.77 1.01
CA CYS A 86 0.42 11.91 0.83
C CYS A 86 0.08 12.08 -0.67
N PRO A 87 -0.80 11.24 -1.26
CA PRO A 87 -1.12 11.30 -2.69
C PRO A 87 -1.86 12.59 -3.07
N ASP A 88 -1.77 13.00 -4.33
CA ASP A 88 -2.61 14.08 -4.84
C ASP A 88 -4.08 13.65 -5.02
N GLU A 89 -4.96 14.63 -5.17
CA GLU A 89 -6.40 14.42 -5.34
C GLU A 89 -6.73 13.61 -6.60
N ASP A 90 -5.97 13.80 -7.68
CA ASP A 90 -6.20 13.12 -8.94
C ASP A 90 -5.92 11.61 -8.84
N LYS A 91 -4.85 11.21 -8.13
CA LYS A 91 -4.54 9.80 -7.85
C LYS A 91 -5.65 9.17 -7.00
N VAL A 92 -6.16 9.88 -5.99
CA VAL A 92 -7.26 9.36 -5.15
C VAL A 92 -8.55 9.21 -5.95
N LYS A 93 -8.94 10.21 -6.75
CA LYS A 93 -10.11 10.12 -7.64
C LYS A 93 -10.02 8.95 -8.62
N LYS A 94 -8.85 8.77 -9.23
CA LYS A 94 -8.59 7.66 -10.14
C LYS A 94 -8.70 6.30 -9.45
N ALA A 95 -8.16 6.17 -8.23
CA ALA A 95 -8.28 4.96 -7.43
C ALA A 95 -9.76 4.64 -7.11
N SER A 96 -10.51 5.65 -6.65
CA SER A 96 -11.93 5.52 -6.30
C SER A 96 -12.82 5.17 -7.49
N ALA A 97 -12.45 5.58 -8.71
CA ALA A 97 -13.15 5.19 -9.92
C ALA A 97 -12.86 3.73 -10.34
N ARG A 98 -11.75 3.14 -9.88
CA ARG A 98 -11.27 1.81 -10.31
C ARG A 98 -11.66 0.67 -9.37
N CYS A 99 -11.96 0.95 -8.12
CA CYS A 99 -12.22 -0.09 -7.11
C CYS A 99 -13.22 0.37 -6.04
N LYS A 100 -13.73 -0.60 -5.27
CA LYS A 100 -14.74 -0.33 -4.24
C LYS A 100 -14.16 0.24 -2.95
N GLN A 101 -12.90 -0.09 -2.64
CA GLN A 101 -12.27 0.32 -1.39
C GLN A 101 -10.92 0.98 -1.66
N VAL A 102 -10.78 2.23 -1.26
CA VAL A 102 -9.51 2.97 -1.28
C VAL A 102 -9.08 3.24 0.15
N ALA A 103 -7.82 2.94 0.47
CA ALA A 103 -7.20 3.24 1.74
C ALA A 103 -5.94 4.07 1.51
N ILE A 104 -5.73 5.10 2.33
CA ILE A 104 -4.52 5.93 2.32
C ILE A 104 -3.87 5.83 3.69
N ILE A 105 -2.65 5.30 3.75
CA ILE A 105 -1.82 5.30 4.94
C ILE A 105 -0.86 6.48 4.84
N ALA A 106 -1.31 7.61 5.35
CA ALA A 106 -0.52 8.84 5.40
C ALA A 106 0.52 8.75 6.52
N TYR A 107 1.76 9.19 6.24
CA TYR A 107 2.86 9.20 7.20
C TYR A 107 3.84 10.34 6.89
N GLY A 108 4.68 10.68 7.86
CA GLY A 108 5.69 11.74 7.75
C GLY A 108 5.17 13.13 8.17
N SER A 109 6.04 14.13 8.07
CA SER A 109 5.77 15.49 8.60
C SER A 109 4.78 16.30 7.78
N SER A 110 4.49 15.92 6.53
CA SER A 110 3.59 16.64 5.64
C SER A 110 2.11 16.25 5.79
N VAL A 111 1.81 15.25 6.62
CA VAL A 111 0.44 14.69 6.77
C VAL A 111 -0.56 15.74 7.23
N ASP A 112 -0.23 16.56 8.22
CA ASP A 112 -1.14 17.58 8.73
C ASP A 112 -1.52 18.62 7.68
N GLU A 113 -0.55 19.07 6.89
CA GLU A 113 -0.78 20.04 5.81
C GLU A 113 -1.55 19.38 4.65
N TRP A 114 -1.18 18.15 4.30
CA TRP A 114 -1.88 17.36 3.29
C TRP A 114 -3.34 17.15 3.69
N TYR A 115 -3.61 16.73 4.91
CA TYR A 115 -4.97 16.49 5.39
C TYR A 115 -5.80 17.78 5.37
N LYS A 116 -5.26 18.91 5.83
CA LYS A 116 -5.95 20.22 5.76
C LYS A 116 -6.35 20.63 4.35
N ARG A 117 -5.52 20.34 3.34
CA ARG A 117 -5.82 20.64 1.94
C ARG A 117 -6.86 19.68 1.35
N ASN A 118 -6.86 18.43 1.81
CA ASN A 118 -7.58 17.33 1.19
C ASN A 118 -8.76 16.81 2.02
N SER A 119 -9.09 17.41 3.17
CA SER A 119 -10.12 16.89 4.10
C SER A 119 -11.55 16.88 3.57
N LYS A 120 -11.76 17.37 2.34
CA LYS A 120 -13.06 17.42 1.66
C LYS A 120 -13.19 16.39 0.53
N ILE A 121 -12.11 15.65 0.25
CA ILE A 121 -12.10 14.47 -0.62
C ILE A 121 -12.74 13.32 0.16
#